data_AF-A0A836WLN9-F1
#
_entry.id   AF-A0A836WLN9-F1
#
_cell.length_a   1.000
_cell.length_b   1.000
_cell.length_c   1.000
_cell.angle_alpha   90.00
_cell.angle_beta   90.00
_cell.angle_gamma   90.00
#
_symmetry.space_group_name_H-M   'P 1'
#
loop_
_entity.id
_entity.type
_entity.pdbx_description
1 polymer ?
#
loop_
_entity_poly.entity_id
_entity_poly.type
_entity_poly.pdbx_seq_one_letter_code
_entity_poly.pdbx_strand_id
1 'polypeptide(L)'
;MAEAKKLREHEEEINRTKARSKASKIWEQSVKPPTDHPYLLSKRVQSHGLKLSRGKLIVPLYDQNQVLQSLQFIGPDGEKRFLRGGLTKGCYFPIEGALDKILYIAEGFATAATVHEVTGSAVAVAFYANNLEPIA
;
A
#
# COMPACT_ATOMS: atom_id res chain seq x y z
N MET A 1 6.45 28.92 19.68
CA MET A 1 6.66 27.51 19.24
C MET A 1 5.37 26.69 19.21
N ALA A 2 4.51 26.75 20.25
CA ALA A 2 3.26 25.98 20.28
C ALA A 2 2.26 26.33 19.16
N GLU A 3 2.14 27.61 18.79
CA GLU A 3 1.22 28.07 17.74
C GLU A 3 1.66 27.65 16.33
N ALA A 4 2.95 27.77 16.02
CA ALA A 4 3.52 27.25 14.77
C ALA A 4 3.37 25.73 14.63
N LYS A 5 3.46 24.98 15.74
CA LYS A 5 3.20 23.53 15.78
C LYS A 5 1.74 23.23 15.45
N LYS A 6 0.79 23.93 16.07
CA LYS A 6 -0.66 23.76 15.81
C LYS A 6 -1.02 24.09 14.36
N LEU A 7 -0.46 25.17 13.80
CA LEU A 7 -0.72 25.54 12.40
C LEU A 7 -0.22 24.47 11.43
N ARG A 8 0.99 23.95 11.65
CA ARG A 8 1.56 22.85 10.85
C ARG A 8 0.73 21.58 10.95
N GLU A 9 0.30 21.20 12.15
CA GLU A 9 -0.55 20.02 12.36
C GLU A 9 -1.90 20.15 11.63
N HIS A 10 -2.50 21.35 11.65
CA HIS A 10 -3.74 21.62 10.93
C HIS A 10 -3.56 21.54 9.40
N GLU A 11 -2.49 22.13 8.86
CA GLU A 11 -2.15 22.06 7.43
C GLU A 11 -1.87 20.62 6.99
N GLU A 12 -1.15 19.85 7.80
CA GLU A 12 -0.91 18.43 7.56
C GLU A 12 -2.23 17.64 7.50
N GLU A 13 -3.16 17.89 8.43
CA GLU A 13 -4.44 17.19 8.45
C GLU A 13 -5.32 17.53 7.24
N ILE A 14 -5.34 18.79 6.81
CA ILE A 14 -6.00 19.21 5.57
C ILE A 14 -5.39 18.47 4.37
N ASN A 15 -4.06 18.40 4.30
CA ASN A 15 -3.36 17.73 3.22
C ASN A 15 -3.63 16.23 3.21
N ARG A 16 -3.66 15.59 4.38
CA ARG A 16 -4.01 14.17 4.54
C ARG A 16 -5.44 13.89 4.09
N THR A 17 -6.40 14.73 4.48
CA THR A 17 -7.81 14.59 4.07
C THR A 17 -7.95 14.70 2.55
N LYS A 18 -7.27 15.67 1.93
CA LYS A 18 -7.23 15.82 0.46
C LYS A 18 -6.61 14.61 -0.22
N ALA A 19 -5.48 14.10 0.31
CA ALA A 19 -4.81 12.93 -0.22
C ALA A 19 -5.67 11.67 -0.09
N ARG A 20 -6.37 11.49 1.03
CA ARG A 20 -7.31 10.38 1.25
C ARG A 20 -8.44 10.39 0.22
N SER A 21 -9.10 11.54 0.04
CA SER A 21 -10.15 11.68 -0.98
C SER A 21 -9.63 11.40 -2.40
N LYS A 22 -8.41 11.85 -2.70
CA LYS A 22 -7.75 11.56 -3.98
C LYS A 22 -7.41 10.07 -4.12
N ALA A 23 -6.96 9.41 -3.06
CA ALA A 23 -6.68 7.97 -3.05
C ALA A 23 -7.95 7.17 -3.37
N SER A 24 -9.07 7.46 -2.71
CA SER A 24 -10.35 6.79 -2.96
C SER A 24 -10.80 6.95 -4.41
N LYS A 25 -10.78 8.17 -4.95
CA LYS A 25 -11.14 8.44 -6.36
C LYS A 25 -10.28 7.64 -7.34
N ILE A 26 -8.96 7.61 -7.13
CA ILE A 26 -8.06 6.83 -7.99
C ILE A 26 -8.39 5.34 -7.86
N TRP A 27 -8.55 4.84 -6.63
CA TRP A 27 -8.82 3.43 -6.37
C TRP A 27 -10.14 2.94 -6.98
N GLU A 28 -11.20 3.73 -6.89
CA GLU A 28 -12.52 3.44 -7.47
C GLU A 28 -12.48 3.39 -9.00
N GLN A 29 -11.74 4.30 -9.62
CA GLN A 29 -11.59 4.39 -11.08
C GLN A 29 -10.59 3.37 -11.65
N SER A 30 -9.84 2.67 -10.79
CA SER A 30 -8.83 1.72 -11.21
C SER A 30 -9.42 0.35 -11.52
N VAL A 31 -8.81 -0.34 -12.46
CA VAL A 31 -9.27 -1.64 -12.97
C VAL A 31 -8.41 -2.78 -12.45
N LYS A 32 -8.86 -4.03 -12.63
CA LYS A 32 -8.02 -5.20 -12.36
C LYS A 32 -6.78 -5.17 -13.28
N PRO A 33 -5.56 -5.37 -12.77
CA PRO A 33 -4.37 -5.42 -13.61
C PRO A 33 -4.37 -6.69 -14.46
N PRO A 34 -3.79 -6.63 -15.67
CA PRO A 34 -3.56 -7.83 -16.46
C PRO A 34 -2.48 -8.68 -15.79
N THR A 35 -2.51 -9.99 -16.04
CA THR A 35 -1.55 -10.94 -15.44
C THR A 35 -0.13 -10.79 -16.00
N ASP A 36 0.03 -10.11 -17.14
CA ASP A 36 1.29 -9.90 -17.86
C ASP A 36 1.93 -8.52 -17.60
N HIS A 37 1.49 -7.80 -16.56
CA HIS A 37 2.12 -6.53 -16.21
C HIS A 37 3.64 -6.73 -15.97
N PRO A 38 4.54 -5.94 -16.58
CA PRO A 38 5.99 -6.18 -16.57
C PRO A 38 6.60 -6.39 -15.17
N TYR A 39 6.15 -5.60 -14.20
CA TYR A 39 6.58 -5.74 -12.81
C TYR A 39 6.20 -7.11 -12.20
N LEU A 40 4.97 -7.59 -12.42
CA LEU A 40 4.49 -8.87 -11.88
C LEU A 40 5.25 -10.03 -12.51
N LEU A 41 5.47 -9.99 -13.82
CA LEU A 41 6.28 -10.98 -14.53
C LEU A 41 7.74 -11.00 -14.05
N SER A 42 8.36 -9.83 -13.92
CA SER A 42 9.74 -9.69 -13.42
C SER A 42 9.89 -10.24 -12.00
N LYS A 43 8.90 -9.99 -11.14
CA LYS A 43 8.89 -10.47 -9.75
C LYS A 43 8.33 -11.88 -9.59
N ARG A 44 7.72 -12.44 -10.64
CA ARG A 44 7.08 -13.76 -10.66
C ARG A 44 6.05 -13.94 -9.54
N VAL A 45 5.18 -12.94 -9.38
CA VAL A 45 4.10 -12.95 -8.39
C VAL A 45 2.79 -12.49 -9.01
N GLN A 46 1.67 -12.91 -8.43
CA GLN A 46 0.35 -12.46 -8.82
C GLN A 46 0.03 -11.07 -8.24
N SER A 47 -1.08 -10.48 -8.69
CA SER A 47 -1.47 -9.14 -8.27
C SER A 47 -2.13 -9.07 -6.89
N HIS A 48 -2.65 -10.17 -6.32
CA HIS A 48 -3.16 -10.19 -4.93
C HIS A 48 -4.01 -8.98 -4.53
N GLY A 49 -4.97 -8.57 -5.36
CA GLY A 49 -5.86 -7.44 -5.07
C GLY A 49 -5.32 -6.06 -5.45
N LEU A 50 -4.10 -5.95 -6.02
CA LEU A 50 -3.65 -4.72 -6.66
C LEU A 50 -4.60 -4.30 -7.78
N LYS A 51 -4.66 -2.99 -8.03
CA LYS A 51 -5.36 -2.40 -9.17
C LYS A 51 -4.39 -1.76 -10.18
N LEU A 52 -4.88 -1.40 -11.35
CA LEU A 52 -4.14 -0.69 -12.39
C LEU A 52 -4.78 0.68 -12.66
N SER A 53 -3.94 1.72 -12.72
CA SER A 53 -4.30 3.03 -13.26
C SER A 53 -3.18 3.60 -14.08
N ARG A 54 -3.49 4.05 -15.29
CA ARG A 54 -2.54 4.73 -16.20
C ARG A 54 -1.22 3.95 -16.37
N GLY A 55 -1.31 2.64 -16.53
CA GLY A 55 -0.16 1.75 -16.74
C GLY A 55 0.70 1.50 -15.50
N LYS A 56 0.26 1.91 -14.30
CA LYS A 56 0.94 1.62 -13.04
C LYS A 56 0.06 0.74 -12.16
N LEU A 57 0.67 -0.23 -11.49
CA LEU A 57 -0.01 -0.96 -10.42
C LEU A 57 -0.21 -0.02 -9.22
N ILE A 58 -1.28 -0.25 -8.49
CA ILE A 58 -1.67 0.49 -7.31
C ILE A 58 -1.82 -0.48 -6.16
N VAL A 59 -1.08 -0.21 -5.09
CA VAL A 59 -1.21 -0.86 -3.78
C VAL A 59 -1.91 0.11 -2.83
N PRO A 60 -3.06 -0.24 -2.26
CA PRO A 60 -3.74 0.60 -1.29
C PRO A 60 -3.04 0.55 0.07
N LEU A 61 -3.03 1.67 0.79
CA LEU A 61 -2.52 1.76 2.16
C LEU A 61 -3.69 1.97 3.12
N TYR A 62 -3.95 1.00 3.99
CA TYR A 62 -5.00 1.04 5.00
C TYR A 62 -4.42 1.28 6.40
N ASP A 63 -5.14 2.00 7.25
CA ASP A 63 -4.82 2.10 8.69
C ASP A 63 -5.37 0.89 9.48
N GLN A 64 -5.16 0.88 10.80
CA GLN A 64 -5.67 -0.19 11.68
C GLN A 64 -7.20 -0.35 11.66
N ASN A 65 -7.94 0.66 11.20
CA ASN A 65 -9.39 0.63 11.08
C ASN A 65 -9.85 0.23 9.66
N GLN A 66 -8.94 -0.27 8.83
CA GLN A 66 -9.19 -0.63 7.43
C GLN A 66 -9.65 0.56 6.56
N VAL A 67 -9.34 1.80 6.97
CA VAL A 67 -9.68 2.98 6.19
C VAL A 67 -8.54 3.28 5.22
N LEU A 68 -8.86 3.38 3.92
CA LEU A 68 -7.88 3.75 2.90
C LEU A 68 -7.31 5.14 3.21
N GLN A 69 -5.99 5.24 3.35
CA GLN A 69 -5.28 6.48 3.68
C GLN A 69 -4.46 7.03 2.52
N SER A 70 -3.88 6.15 1.72
CA SER A 70 -2.94 6.52 0.64
C SER A 70 -2.83 5.40 -0.39
N LEU A 71 -2.01 5.61 -1.41
CA LEU A 71 -1.67 4.63 -2.44
C LEU A 71 -0.15 4.58 -2.65
N GLN A 72 0.37 3.40 -2.97
CA GLN A 72 1.69 3.23 -3.59
C GLN A 72 1.49 2.84 -5.06
N PHE A 73 2.14 3.56 -5.95
CA PHE A 73 2.18 3.29 -7.38
C PHE A 73 3.44 2.52 -7.71
N ILE A 74 3.34 1.48 -8.53
CA ILE A 74 4.47 0.70 -9.04
C ILE A 74 4.46 0.78 -10.57
N GLY A 75 5.52 1.36 -11.14
CA GLY A 75 5.73 1.45 -12.58
C GLY A 75 6.08 0.09 -13.21
N PRO A 76 6.04 0.00 -14.55
CA PRO A 76 6.46 -1.20 -15.27
C PRO A 76 7.95 -1.53 -15.08
N ASP A 77 8.77 -0.51 -14.82
CA ASP A 77 10.19 -0.59 -14.46
C ASP A 77 10.44 -0.96 -12.99
N GLY A 78 9.38 -1.04 -12.18
CA GLY A 78 9.45 -1.30 -10.74
C GLY A 78 9.71 -0.05 -9.89
N GLU A 79 9.72 1.15 -10.48
CA GLU A 79 9.76 2.39 -9.70
C GLU A 79 8.54 2.48 -8.79
N LYS A 80 8.76 2.72 -7.49
CA LYS A 80 7.69 2.84 -6.50
C LYS A 80 7.58 4.28 -6.01
N ARG A 81 6.36 4.82 -6.00
CA ARG A 81 6.09 6.16 -5.43
C ARG A 81 4.81 6.15 -4.62
N PHE A 82 4.80 6.86 -3.49
CA PHE A 82 3.58 7.07 -2.73
C PHE A 82 2.75 8.23 -3.29
N LEU A 83 1.44 8.20 -3.02
CA LEU A 83 0.57 9.34 -3.23
C LEU A 83 1.02 10.49 -2.34
N ARG A 84 1.42 11.60 -2.97
CA ARG A 84 1.89 12.79 -2.26
C ARG A 84 0.84 13.27 -1.26
N GLY A 85 1.29 13.49 -0.01
CA GLY A 85 0.45 13.96 1.10
C GLY A 85 -0.38 12.88 1.78
N GLY A 86 -0.37 11.64 1.29
CA GLY A 86 -1.05 10.53 1.93
C GLY A 86 -0.28 10.02 3.15
N LEU A 87 -1.01 9.50 4.15
CA LEU A 87 -0.41 8.86 5.31
C LEU A 87 0.16 7.49 4.92
N THR A 88 1.41 7.22 5.29
CA THR A 88 2.09 5.94 5.03
C THR A 88 2.49 5.23 6.32
N LYS A 89 2.98 5.97 7.32
CA LYS A 89 3.39 5.40 8.61
C LYS A 89 2.20 4.78 9.33
N GLY A 90 2.36 3.55 9.81
CA GLY A 90 1.30 2.77 10.46
C GLY A 90 0.24 2.25 9.48
N CYS A 91 0.39 2.50 8.18
CA CYS A 91 -0.50 1.93 7.18
C CYS A 91 0.11 0.66 6.57
N TYR A 92 -0.74 -0.27 6.16
CA TYR A 92 -0.34 -1.56 5.60
C TYR A 92 -1.25 -1.97 4.44
N PHE A 93 -0.87 -3.03 3.74
CA PHE A 93 -1.74 -3.73 2.80
C PHE A 93 -1.83 -5.21 3.19
N PRO A 94 -3.04 -5.74 3.50
CA PRO A 94 -3.20 -7.15 3.76
C PRO A 94 -3.29 -7.94 2.45
N ILE A 95 -2.48 -9.00 2.34
CA ILE A 95 -2.72 -10.10 1.42
C ILE A 95 -3.42 -11.19 2.23
N GLU A 96 -4.69 -11.43 1.92
CA GLU A 96 -5.52 -12.41 2.62
C GLU A 96 -4.95 -13.82 2.43
N GLY A 97 -4.90 -14.60 3.50
CA GLY A 97 -4.51 -16.01 3.48
C GLY A 97 -5.37 -16.83 4.44
N ALA A 98 -4.99 -18.08 4.67
CA ALA A 98 -5.76 -18.96 5.55
C ALA A 98 -5.74 -18.44 7.01
N LEU A 99 -6.91 -18.39 7.64
CA LEU A 99 -7.15 -17.82 8.98
C LEU A 99 -6.44 -18.57 10.11
N ASP A 100 -6.08 -19.83 9.88
CA ASP A 100 -5.42 -20.74 10.82
C ASP A 100 -3.89 -20.74 10.68
N LYS A 101 -3.33 -19.88 9.82
CA LYS A 101 -1.88 -19.78 9.57
C LYS A 101 -1.24 -18.56 10.21
N ILE A 102 0.08 -18.60 10.29
CA ILE A 102 0.95 -17.52 10.81
C ILE A 102 0.74 -16.24 10.00
N LEU A 103 0.59 -15.10 10.68
CA LEU A 103 0.65 -13.79 10.03
C LEU A 103 2.11 -13.39 9.82
N TYR A 104 2.49 -13.12 8.57
CA TYR A 104 3.81 -12.57 8.25
C TYR A 104 3.73 -11.06 8.02
N ILE A 105 4.86 -10.38 8.25
CA ILE A 105 5.03 -8.97 7.89
C ILE A 105 6.23 -8.89 6.95
N ALA A 106 6.05 -8.24 5.80
CA ALA A 106 7.09 -8.08 4.80
C ALA A 106 7.24 -6.63 4.37
N GLU A 107 8.48 -6.21 4.07
CA GLU A 107 8.77 -4.82 3.74
C GLU A 107 8.06 -4.35 2.46
N GLY A 108 8.09 -5.15 1.38
CA GLY A 108 7.57 -4.74 0.08
C GLY A 108 6.56 -5.73 -0.48
N PHE A 109 5.68 -5.24 -1.38
CA PHE A 109 4.63 -6.07 -1.98
C PHE A 109 5.15 -7.36 -2.60
N ALA A 110 6.19 -7.31 -3.45
CA ALA A 110 6.70 -8.52 -4.11
C ALA A 110 7.16 -9.58 -3.10
N THR A 111 7.87 -9.18 -2.05
CA THR A 111 8.29 -10.09 -0.98
C THR A 111 7.09 -10.68 -0.25
N ALA A 112 6.11 -9.84 0.10
CA ALA A 112 4.89 -10.29 0.75
C ALA A 112 4.10 -11.29 -0.10
N ALA A 113 3.96 -11.00 -1.39
CA ALA A 113 3.32 -11.86 -2.36
C ALA A 113 4.04 -13.21 -2.51
N THR A 114 5.38 -13.22 -2.56
CA THR A 114 6.15 -14.47 -2.57
C THR A 114 5.91 -15.30 -1.30
N VAL A 115 5.93 -14.68 -0.12
CA VAL A 115 5.65 -15.39 1.15
C VAL A 115 4.23 -15.96 1.16
N HIS A 116 3.25 -15.18 0.72
CA HIS A 116 1.87 -15.61 0.62
C HIS A 116 1.73 -16.79 -0.36
N GLU A 117 2.29 -16.70 -1.57
CA GLU A 117 2.17 -17.76 -2.60
C GLU A 117 2.84 -19.08 -2.18
N VAL A 118 3.95 -19.02 -1.44
CA VAL A 118 4.67 -20.21 -0.97
C VAL A 118 3.99 -20.85 0.24
N THR A 119 3.45 -20.05 1.16
CA THR A 119 2.94 -20.55 2.45
C THR A 119 1.42 -20.67 2.50
N GLY A 120 0.70 -19.92 1.66
CA GLY A 120 -0.75 -19.71 1.74
C GLY A 120 -1.20 -18.90 2.96
N SER A 121 -0.28 -18.27 3.70
CA SER A 121 -0.59 -17.55 4.94
C SER A 121 -0.89 -16.08 4.67
N ALA A 122 -1.57 -15.41 5.61
CA ALA A 122 -1.81 -13.98 5.52
C ALA A 122 -0.48 -13.21 5.64
N VAL A 123 -0.34 -12.11 4.89
CA VAL A 123 0.86 -11.27 4.94
C VAL A 123 0.49 -9.79 4.92
N ALA A 124 1.04 -9.01 5.85
CA ALA A 124 0.95 -7.55 5.85
C ALA A 124 2.16 -6.92 5.15
N VAL A 125 1.90 -6.02 4.20
CA VAL A 125 2.94 -5.22 3.52
C VAL A 125 3.21 -3.94 4.30
N ALA A 126 4.46 -3.71 4.70
CA ALA A 126 4.89 -2.52 5.43
C ALA A 126 5.30 -1.34 4.52
N PHE A 127 5.54 -1.58 3.24
CA PHE A 127 6.02 -0.65 2.22
C PHE A 127 7.47 -0.14 2.35
N TYR A 128 8.06 -0.08 3.54
CA TYR A 128 9.45 0.32 3.79
C TYR A 128 9.92 -0.12 5.18
N ALA A 129 11.23 -0.26 5.37
CA ALA A 129 11.82 -0.83 6.59
C ALA A 129 11.36 -0.14 7.89
N ASN A 130 11.38 1.20 7.92
CA ASN A 130 10.97 1.97 9.11
C ASN A 130 9.45 1.94 9.40
N ASN A 131 8.66 1.22 8.60
CA ASN A 131 7.24 0.99 8.88
C ASN A 131 6.96 -0.39 9.49
N LEU A 132 7.95 -1.29 9.55
CA LEU A 132 7.76 -2.66 10.08
C LEU A 132 7.30 -2.63 11.54
N GLU A 133 8.02 -1.92 12.41
CA GLU A 133 7.66 -1.77 13.83
C GLU A 133 6.30 -1.09 14.03
N PRO A 134 5.96 0.03 13.35
CA PRO A 134 4.63 0.64 13.45
C PRO A 134 3.44 -0.26 13.09
N ILE A 135 3.63 -1.36 12.35
CA ILE A 135 2.55 -2.26 11.94
C ILE A 135 2.65 -3.66 12.56
N ALA A 136 3.65 -3.90 13.42
CA ALA A 136 3.90 -5.19 14.07
C ALA A 136 3.05 -5.39 15.33
#